data_AF-A0A661P3Z4-F1
#
_entry.id   AF-A0A661P3Z4-F1
#
_cell.length_a   1.000
_cell.length_b   1.000
_cell.length_c   1.000
_cell.angle_alpha   90.00
_cell.angle_beta   90.00
_cell.angle_gamma   90.00
#
_symmetry.space_group_name_H-M   'P 1'
#
loop_
_entity.id
_entity.type
_entity.pdbx_description
1 polymer ?
#
loop_
_entity_poly.entity_id
_entity_poly.type
_entity_poly.pdbx_seq_one_letter_code
_entity_poly.pdbx_strand_id
1 'polypeptide(L)'
;MRKTMNEAAVLAHPPLRPIATAVFAIAVTMATTMVASAADPCASRPACQATANRLVKLANTTVASSLALRASRHQQAAEQYLALWTDHYDQDCRKRKPACEGAQDVLYNAAQSFQAAGSGNQAIKVLRVLIDPQYRLHRTEPAKRAHVELGQLYRSIGRFARAAAWYERFARQYPKMARAPVALSDAVALRLALGQTDQAVADANLYQRLYQRRWARDAAQIAASIGAHYVDQDDWRNGERHLSRAMSLIEVHARRDDVLRSRCNLARAKLELGKTAAADRLYQQVRATWSNSTRRQKLVGRFDLSQPAEMRRLGRTLTAVAEASLHFSKQKRRAADGMERPAFKGPKTRTVLSHYLRTKLAPWLAARQSAIRQAEIDYLQVLKLRPMPPPSAVVEVTSDVAAMWASLLDELRGLPYAAAAPGQTGDQQWYRQQVGELAAAAEAQAKSAHRTCLGTSVKYLTRHDDGARCSRWLSRHFPQDYAPVLELMPRPARLGSALTERWPALTRHGPALFANR
;
A
#
# COMPACT_ATOMS: atom_id res chain seq x y z
N MET A 1 -61.44 22.40 10.90
CA MET A 1 -61.85 21.04 10.46
C MET A 1 -60.83 20.06 11.03
N ARG A 2 -61.14 19.37 12.13
CA ARG A 2 -61.43 17.90 12.22
C ARG A 2 -60.28 17.07 11.62
N LYS A 3 -59.62 16.12 12.30
CA LYS A 3 -60.11 15.12 13.26
C LYS A 3 -58.93 14.47 14.01
N THR A 4 -59.16 14.18 15.29
CA THR A 4 -58.46 13.27 16.19
C THR A 4 -58.52 11.81 15.74
N MET A 5 -57.49 10.99 16.03
CA MET A 5 -57.67 9.60 16.52
C MET A 5 -56.49 9.17 17.41
N ASN A 6 -56.87 8.66 18.59
CA ASN A 6 -56.11 7.90 19.57
C ASN A 6 -55.82 6.48 19.07
N GLU A 7 -54.78 5.83 19.58
CA GLU A 7 -54.92 4.52 20.23
C GLU A 7 -53.68 4.17 21.06
N ALA A 8 -53.91 3.95 22.35
CA ALA A 8 -52.96 3.49 23.35
C ALA A 8 -53.19 2.00 23.59
N ALA A 9 -52.16 1.17 23.40
CA ALA A 9 -52.19 -0.25 23.76
C ALA A 9 -51.53 -0.46 25.13
N VAL A 10 -52.39 -0.74 26.12
CA VAL A 10 -52.05 -1.21 27.45
C VAL A 10 -51.78 -2.71 27.38
N LEU A 11 -50.57 -3.16 27.74
CA LEU A 11 -50.28 -4.57 28.02
C LEU A 11 -50.04 -4.72 29.53
N ALA A 12 -50.96 -5.44 30.18
CA ALA A 12 -50.92 -5.78 31.58
C ALA A 12 -49.80 -6.80 31.87
N HIS A 13 -48.98 -6.52 32.89
CA HIS A 13 -48.04 -7.48 33.47
C HIS A 13 -48.75 -8.39 34.50
N PRO A 14 -48.49 -9.71 34.49
CA PRO A 14 -48.92 -10.59 35.58
C PRO A 14 -47.99 -10.46 36.81
N PRO A 15 -48.49 -10.73 38.03
CA PRO A 15 -47.74 -10.54 39.27
C PRO A 15 -46.66 -11.62 39.50
N LEU A 16 -45.49 -11.16 39.94
CA LEU A 16 -44.35 -11.97 40.38
C LEU A 16 -44.69 -12.71 41.68
N ARG A 17 -44.53 -14.05 41.69
CA ARG A 17 -44.48 -14.86 42.92
C ARG A 17 -43.03 -15.01 43.41
N PRO A 18 -42.77 -15.06 44.73
CA PRO A 18 -41.42 -15.13 45.27
C PRO A 18 -40.94 -16.58 45.35
N ILE A 19 -39.96 -16.95 44.52
CA ILE A 19 -39.16 -18.17 44.70
C ILE A 19 -37.70 -17.73 44.84
N ALA A 20 -37.39 -17.03 45.94
CA ALA A 20 -36.08 -16.40 46.14
C ALA A 20 -35.25 -17.00 47.29
N THR A 21 -35.69 -18.08 47.95
CA THR A 21 -35.03 -18.54 49.19
C THR A 21 -34.59 -20.01 49.22
N ALA A 22 -34.87 -20.83 48.20
CA ALA A 22 -34.48 -22.25 48.19
C ALA A 22 -33.31 -22.61 47.24
N VAL A 23 -32.99 -21.76 46.25
CA VAL A 23 -31.93 -22.08 45.25
C VAL A 23 -30.53 -21.69 45.75
N PHE A 24 -30.42 -20.76 46.70
CA PHE A 24 -29.12 -20.31 47.22
C PHE A 24 -28.46 -21.33 48.18
N ALA A 25 -29.25 -22.17 48.86
CA ALA A 25 -28.70 -23.17 49.78
C ALA A 25 -28.16 -24.43 49.06
N ILE A 26 -28.73 -24.80 47.91
CA ILE A 26 -28.25 -25.96 47.13
C ILE A 26 -26.98 -25.59 46.31
N ALA A 27 -26.87 -24.34 45.86
CA ALA A 27 -25.68 -23.85 45.15
C ALA A 27 -24.45 -23.71 46.06
N VAL A 28 -24.63 -23.40 47.35
CA VAL A 28 -23.51 -23.30 48.31
C VAL A 28 -23.07 -24.68 48.82
N THR A 29 -23.98 -25.66 48.93
CA THR A 29 -23.63 -26.99 49.44
C THR A 29 -22.99 -27.90 48.37
N MET A 30 -23.28 -27.70 47.07
CA MET A 30 -22.56 -28.37 45.98
C MET A 30 -21.20 -27.74 45.64
N ALA A 31 -20.93 -26.52 46.10
CA ALA A 31 -19.62 -25.87 45.91
C ALA A 31 -18.55 -26.35 46.91
N THR A 32 -18.94 -26.93 48.04
CA THR A 32 -18.01 -27.35 49.11
C THR A 32 -17.64 -28.84 49.12
N THR A 33 -18.32 -29.72 48.38
CA THR A 33 -18.02 -31.16 48.34
C THR A 33 -17.33 -31.65 47.04
N MET A 34 -16.99 -30.75 46.12
CA MET A 34 -16.18 -31.05 44.92
C MET A 34 -14.77 -30.46 44.95
N VAL A 35 -14.22 -30.17 46.12
CA VAL A 35 -12.76 -30.11 46.33
C VAL A 35 -12.30 -31.49 46.87
N ALA A 36 -12.71 -32.55 46.17
CA ALA A 36 -11.96 -33.79 46.23
C ALA A 36 -10.60 -33.45 45.60
N SER A 37 -9.54 -33.61 46.38
CA SER A 37 -8.14 -33.65 45.93
C SER A 37 -8.04 -34.43 44.62
N ALA A 38 -8.15 -33.74 43.49
CA ALA A 38 -7.78 -34.29 42.20
C ALA A 38 -6.29 -34.51 42.33
N ALA A 39 -5.88 -35.77 42.51
CA ALA A 39 -4.49 -36.16 42.55
C ALA A 39 -3.73 -35.38 41.47
N ASP A 40 -2.61 -34.76 41.84
CA ASP A 40 -1.85 -33.90 40.94
C ASP A 40 -1.75 -34.59 39.58
N PRO A 41 -2.38 -34.06 38.52
CA PRO A 41 -2.44 -34.72 37.21
C PRO A 41 -1.04 -34.84 36.56
N CYS A 42 -0.02 -34.38 37.28
CA CYS A 42 1.38 -34.31 36.94
C CYS A 42 2.29 -35.12 37.89
N ALA A 43 1.84 -36.27 38.39
CA ALA A 43 2.68 -37.13 39.25
C ALA A 43 3.96 -37.68 38.57
N SER A 44 4.04 -37.67 37.22
CA SER A 44 5.24 -38.08 36.47
C SER A 44 5.35 -37.36 35.12
N ARG A 45 6.56 -37.27 34.57
CA ARG A 45 6.82 -36.61 33.26
C ARG A 45 5.91 -37.14 32.13
N PRO A 46 5.76 -38.47 31.92
CA PRO A 46 4.91 -38.99 30.85
C PRO A 46 3.42 -38.67 31.08
N ALA A 47 2.96 -38.70 32.34
CA ALA A 47 1.57 -38.37 32.68
C ALA A 47 1.25 -36.90 32.38
N CYS A 48 2.12 -35.97 32.79
CA CYS A 48 1.99 -34.55 32.46
C CYS A 48 1.91 -34.33 30.94
N GLN A 49 2.84 -34.93 30.21
CA GLN A 49 2.94 -34.75 28.76
C GLN A 49 1.71 -35.32 28.05
N ALA A 50 1.22 -36.49 28.47
CA ALA A 50 0.00 -37.10 27.94
C ALA A 50 -1.22 -36.20 28.17
N THR A 51 -1.35 -35.61 29.35
CA THR A 51 -2.43 -34.68 29.68
C THR A 51 -2.40 -33.44 28.79
N ALA A 52 -1.24 -32.79 28.64
CA ALA A 52 -1.08 -31.64 27.76
C ALA A 52 -1.37 -31.99 26.28
N ASN A 53 -0.83 -33.12 25.79
CA ASN A 53 -1.10 -33.62 24.44
C ASN A 53 -2.60 -33.88 24.20
N ARG A 54 -3.32 -34.41 25.20
CA ARG A 54 -4.76 -34.65 25.13
C ARG A 54 -5.53 -33.33 24.97
N LEU A 55 -5.15 -32.29 25.71
CA LEU A 55 -5.77 -30.96 25.59
C LEU A 55 -5.56 -30.37 24.20
N VAL A 56 -4.34 -30.46 23.64
CA VAL A 56 -4.06 -30.02 22.25
C VAL A 56 -4.91 -30.81 21.25
N LYS A 57 -5.00 -32.13 21.40
CA LYS A 57 -5.84 -32.98 20.54
C LYS A 57 -7.30 -32.55 20.60
N LEU A 58 -7.86 -32.36 21.80
CA LEU A 58 -9.24 -31.89 21.99
C LEU A 58 -9.47 -30.49 21.40
N ALA A 59 -8.48 -29.60 21.47
CA ALA A 59 -8.57 -28.28 20.85
C ALA A 59 -8.63 -28.38 19.30
N ASN A 60 -7.90 -29.32 18.71
CA ASN A 60 -7.79 -29.49 17.26
C ASN A 60 -8.93 -30.32 16.63
N THR A 61 -9.47 -31.33 17.32
CA THR A 61 -10.43 -32.28 16.72
C THR A 61 -11.90 -31.89 16.89
N THR A 62 -12.21 -30.90 17.73
CA THR A 62 -13.62 -30.60 18.03
C THR A 62 -14.20 -29.68 16.96
N VAL A 63 -14.75 -30.28 15.89
CA VAL A 63 -15.36 -29.62 14.72
C VAL A 63 -16.49 -28.64 15.09
N ALA A 64 -17.08 -28.80 16.28
CA ALA A 64 -18.17 -27.96 16.81
C ALA A 64 -17.76 -27.00 17.94
N SER A 65 -16.47 -26.88 18.27
CA SER A 65 -16.03 -26.01 19.38
C SER A 65 -15.92 -24.54 18.97
N SER A 66 -16.46 -23.64 19.80
CA SER A 66 -16.28 -22.20 19.60
C SER A 66 -14.78 -21.85 19.59
N LEU A 67 -14.41 -20.79 18.86
CA LEU A 67 -13.02 -20.27 18.85
C LEU A 67 -12.50 -20.03 20.27
N ALA A 68 -13.36 -19.55 21.18
CA ALA A 68 -13.05 -19.33 22.58
C ALA A 68 -12.70 -20.63 23.33
N LEU A 69 -13.47 -21.71 23.12
CA LEU A 69 -13.17 -23.00 23.76
C LEU A 69 -11.86 -23.60 23.26
N ARG A 70 -11.56 -23.48 21.96
CA ARG A 70 -10.27 -23.91 21.40
C ARG A 70 -9.10 -23.13 22.00
N ALA A 71 -9.22 -21.81 22.06
CA ALA A 71 -8.21 -20.95 22.67
C ALA A 71 -7.98 -21.30 24.15
N SER A 72 -9.06 -21.51 24.92
CA SER A 72 -8.99 -21.92 26.33
C SER A 72 -8.30 -23.27 26.51
N ARG A 73 -8.60 -24.29 25.68
CA ARG A 73 -7.92 -25.60 25.74
C ARG A 73 -6.44 -25.51 25.40
N HIS A 74 -6.07 -24.69 24.42
CA HIS A 74 -4.68 -24.43 24.09
C HIS A 74 -3.95 -23.70 25.24
N GLN A 75 -4.62 -22.76 25.90
CA GLN A 75 -4.08 -22.07 27.07
C GLN A 75 -3.79 -23.07 28.20
N GLN A 76 -4.75 -23.94 28.53
CA GLN A 76 -4.57 -24.99 29.54
C GLN A 76 -3.44 -25.95 29.17
N ALA A 77 -3.37 -26.39 27.90
CA ALA A 77 -2.28 -27.26 27.45
C ALA A 77 -0.90 -26.59 27.62
N ALA A 78 -0.80 -25.30 27.29
CA ALA A 78 0.42 -24.53 27.43
C ALA A 78 0.88 -24.42 28.89
N GLU A 79 -0.06 -24.16 29.80
CA GLU A 79 0.19 -24.11 31.25
C GLU A 79 0.65 -25.47 31.78
N GLN A 80 0.05 -26.57 31.32
CA GLN A 80 0.46 -27.93 31.69
C GLN A 80 1.88 -28.27 31.21
N TYR A 81 2.25 -27.90 29.98
CA TYR A 81 3.64 -28.06 29.54
C TYR A 81 4.62 -27.19 30.34
N LEU A 82 4.21 -25.99 30.75
CA LEU A 82 5.07 -25.09 31.52
C LEU A 82 5.27 -25.59 32.96
N ALA A 83 4.23 -26.17 33.57
CA ALA A 83 4.33 -26.87 34.84
C ALA A 83 5.31 -28.04 34.73
N LEU A 84 5.13 -28.91 33.72
CA LEU A 84 6.06 -30.01 33.42
C LEU A 84 7.52 -29.53 33.28
N TRP A 85 7.76 -28.43 32.57
CA TRP A 85 9.10 -27.83 32.48
C TRP A 85 9.65 -27.41 33.85
N THR A 86 8.84 -26.69 34.63
CA THR A 86 9.25 -26.10 35.90
C THR A 86 9.58 -27.18 36.93
N ASP A 87 8.72 -28.19 37.04
CA ASP A 87 8.81 -29.21 38.09
C ASP A 87 9.87 -30.27 37.77
N HIS A 88 10.09 -30.55 36.49
CA HIS A 88 10.90 -31.70 36.09
C HIS A 88 12.15 -31.39 35.29
N TYR A 89 12.26 -30.23 34.64
CA TYR A 89 13.35 -29.96 33.69
C TYR A 89 14.23 -28.76 34.05
N ASP A 90 13.69 -27.67 34.62
CA ASP A 90 14.42 -26.42 34.86
C ASP A 90 15.75 -26.63 35.60
N GLN A 91 15.71 -27.22 36.80
CA GLN A 91 16.91 -27.45 37.59
C GLN A 91 17.88 -28.44 36.95
N ASP A 92 17.35 -29.49 36.31
CA ASP A 92 18.17 -30.54 35.69
C ASP A 92 18.91 -29.98 34.46
N CYS A 93 18.27 -29.13 33.67
CA CYS A 93 18.87 -28.43 32.54
C CYS A 93 19.95 -27.43 32.99
N ARG A 94 19.71 -26.67 34.06
CA ARG A 94 20.74 -25.78 34.66
C ARG A 94 21.96 -26.58 35.16
N LYS A 95 21.71 -27.74 35.77
CA LYS A 95 22.74 -28.64 36.33
C LYS A 95 23.36 -29.59 35.30
N ARG A 96 22.96 -29.51 34.02
CA ARG A 96 23.51 -30.32 32.91
C ARG A 96 23.31 -31.83 33.08
N LYS A 97 22.21 -32.24 33.71
CA LYS A 97 21.90 -33.65 33.90
C LYS A 97 21.32 -34.25 32.60
N PRO A 98 21.51 -35.57 32.36
CA PRO A 98 20.90 -36.28 31.24
C PRO A 98 19.36 -36.15 31.21
N ALA A 99 18.76 -35.98 32.39
CA ALA A 99 17.33 -35.77 32.57
C ALA A 99 16.76 -34.50 31.88
N CYS A 100 17.61 -33.63 31.32
CA CYS A 100 17.22 -32.49 30.46
C CYS A 100 16.82 -32.92 29.03
N GLU A 101 17.04 -34.19 28.66
CA GLU A 101 16.63 -34.70 27.34
C GLU A 101 15.11 -34.57 27.12
N GLY A 102 14.72 -34.04 25.95
CA GLY A 102 13.32 -33.81 25.56
C GLY A 102 12.73 -32.49 26.08
N ALA A 103 13.43 -31.76 26.94
CA ALA A 103 12.91 -30.52 27.51
C ALA A 103 12.69 -29.41 26.47
N GLN A 104 13.46 -29.44 25.37
CA GLN A 104 13.26 -28.52 24.23
C GLN A 104 11.88 -28.68 23.59
N ASP A 105 11.34 -29.90 23.54
CA ASP A 105 10.07 -30.20 22.89
C ASP A 105 8.91 -29.79 23.79
N VAL A 106 9.06 -29.96 25.12
CA VAL A 106 8.10 -29.46 26.12
C VAL A 106 7.96 -27.94 26.02
N LEU A 107 9.07 -27.20 26.06
CA LEU A 107 9.05 -25.73 25.94
C LEU A 107 8.51 -25.28 24.57
N TYR A 108 8.89 -25.95 23.49
CA TYR A 108 8.40 -25.60 22.16
C TYR A 108 6.89 -25.83 22.04
N ASN A 109 6.37 -26.96 22.52
CA ASN A 109 4.94 -27.27 22.50
C ASN A 109 4.14 -26.32 23.41
N ALA A 110 4.70 -25.89 24.55
CA ALA A 110 4.12 -24.84 25.38
C ALA A 110 3.97 -23.53 24.60
N ALA A 111 5.03 -23.10 23.92
CA ALA A 111 5.01 -21.87 23.13
C ALA A 111 3.98 -21.95 21.98
N GLN A 112 3.94 -23.04 21.24
CA GLN A 112 2.96 -23.26 20.16
C GLN A 112 1.52 -23.24 20.69
N SER A 113 1.29 -23.84 21.86
CA SER A 113 -0.02 -23.84 22.51
C SER A 113 -0.43 -22.42 22.95
N PHE A 114 0.49 -21.64 23.55
CA PHE A 114 0.21 -20.22 23.84
C PHE A 114 -0.08 -19.41 22.57
N GLN A 115 0.61 -19.66 21.46
CA GLN A 115 0.32 -18.99 20.19
C GLN A 115 -1.09 -19.32 19.69
N ALA A 116 -1.48 -20.60 19.71
CA ALA A 116 -2.80 -21.06 19.31
C ALA A 116 -3.92 -20.52 20.23
N ALA A 117 -3.60 -20.23 21.49
CA ALA A 117 -4.49 -19.56 22.43
C ALA A 117 -4.63 -18.04 22.22
N GLY A 118 -3.81 -17.44 21.34
CA GLY A 118 -3.72 -15.98 21.19
C GLY A 118 -2.86 -15.28 22.25
N SER A 119 -2.22 -16.03 23.15
CA SER A 119 -1.38 -15.55 24.26
C SER A 119 0.07 -15.27 23.81
N GLY A 120 0.24 -14.39 22.81
CA GLY A 120 1.54 -14.12 22.17
C GLY A 120 2.66 -13.71 23.13
N ASN A 121 2.34 -12.93 24.17
CA ASN A 121 3.33 -12.52 25.18
C ASN A 121 3.86 -13.70 26.00
N GLN A 122 3.02 -14.69 26.32
CA GLN A 122 3.45 -15.88 27.05
C GLN A 122 4.29 -16.78 26.16
N ALA A 123 3.90 -16.96 24.89
CA ALA A 123 4.72 -17.67 23.91
C ALA A 123 6.12 -17.05 23.76
N ILE A 124 6.22 -15.71 23.71
CA ILE A 124 7.52 -15.01 23.69
C ILE A 124 8.37 -15.35 24.92
N LYS A 125 7.79 -15.36 26.13
CA LYS A 125 8.53 -15.71 27.35
C LYS A 125 9.07 -17.12 27.29
N VAL A 126 8.25 -18.09 26.89
CA VAL A 126 8.64 -19.51 26.77
C VAL A 126 9.74 -19.70 25.72
N LEU A 127 9.60 -19.12 24.53
CA LEU A 127 10.64 -19.21 23.50
C LEU A 127 11.97 -18.57 23.94
N ARG A 128 11.91 -17.50 24.77
CA ARG A 128 13.12 -16.90 25.35
C ARG A 128 13.82 -17.84 26.34
N VAL A 129 13.08 -18.63 27.11
CA VAL A 129 13.64 -19.69 27.97
C VAL A 129 14.32 -20.74 27.09
N LEU A 130 13.66 -21.21 26.02
CA LEU A 130 14.19 -22.24 25.13
C LEU A 130 15.54 -21.88 24.48
N ILE A 131 15.75 -20.61 24.15
CA ILE A 131 17.01 -20.14 23.53
C ILE A 131 18.04 -19.63 24.54
N ASP A 132 17.72 -19.63 25.83
CA ASP A 132 18.62 -19.13 26.85
C ASP A 132 19.83 -20.08 26.99
N PRO A 133 21.08 -19.57 26.85
CA PRO A 133 22.28 -20.38 27.02
C PRO A 133 22.35 -21.10 28.37
N GLN A 134 21.71 -20.59 29.43
CA GLN A 134 21.73 -21.18 30.77
C GLN A 134 21.20 -22.63 30.79
N TYR A 135 20.25 -22.96 29.92
CA TYR A 135 19.66 -24.31 29.84
C TYR A 135 20.34 -25.21 28.81
N ARG A 136 21.30 -24.67 28.04
CA ARG A 136 22.01 -25.39 26.95
C ARG A 136 21.13 -25.97 25.84
N LEU A 137 19.85 -25.58 25.79
CA LEU A 137 18.92 -25.98 24.73
C LEU A 137 19.09 -25.18 23.44
N HIS A 138 19.81 -24.05 23.47
CA HIS A 138 19.98 -23.10 22.36
C HIS A 138 20.54 -23.68 21.03
N ARG A 139 21.16 -24.87 21.06
CA ARG A 139 21.69 -25.56 19.86
C ARG A 139 20.71 -26.58 19.26
N THR A 140 19.64 -26.91 19.97
CA THR A 140 18.62 -27.85 19.51
C THR A 140 17.85 -27.27 18.33
N GLU A 141 17.31 -28.12 17.46
CA GLU A 141 16.55 -27.66 16.30
C GLU A 141 15.31 -26.82 16.67
N PRO A 142 14.51 -27.16 17.71
CA PRO A 142 13.45 -26.27 18.21
C PRO A 142 13.95 -24.89 18.64
N ALA A 143 15.10 -24.80 19.32
CA ALA A 143 15.66 -23.51 19.73
C ALA A 143 16.14 -22.64 18.55
N LYS A 144 16.67 -23.26 17.49
CA LYS A 144 16.99 -22.53 16.25
C LYS A 144 15.72 -21.98 15.61
N ARG A 145 14.65 -22.77 15.53
CA ARG A 145 13.33 -22.34 15.01
C ARG A 145 12.71 -21.23 15.85
N ALA A 146 12.89 -21.26 17.17
CA ALA A 146 12.37 -20.24 18.09
C ALA A 146 12.81 -18.81 17.74
N HIS A 147 13.99 -18.62 17.14
CA HIS A 147 14.46 -17.29 16.73
C HIS A 147 13.55 -16.64 15.68
N VAL A 148 13.18 -17.37 14.63
CA VAL A 148 12.29 -16.85 13.58
C VAL A 148 10.85 -16.70 14.10
N GLU A 149 10.41 -17.58 15.00
CA GLU A 149 9.09 -17.50 15.63
C GLU A 149 8.94 -16.32 16.58
N LEU A 150 10.00 -15.99 17.34
CA LEU A 150 10.06 -14.74 18.11
C LEU A 150 9.89 -13.53 17.20
N GLY A 151 10.55 -13.51 16.04
CA GLY A 151 10.34 -12.47 15.02
C GLY A 151 8.88 -12.36 14.58
N GLN A 152 8.23 -13.50 14.30
CA GLN A 152 6.82 -13.54 13.91
C GLN A 152 5.88 -13.05 15.01
N LEU A 153 6.12 -13.44 16.26
CA LEU A 153 5.33 -13.01 17.41
C LEU A 153 5.50 -11.52 17.69
N TYR A 154 6.72 -10.98 17.66
CA TYR A 154 6.92 -9.54 17.82
C TYR A 154 6.25 -8.75 16.70
N ARG A 155 6.24 -9.27 15.46
CA ARG A 155 5.53 -8.65 14.33
C ARG A 155 4.02 -8.64 14.57
N SER A 156 3.42 -9.72 15.06
CA SER A 156 1.97 -9.82 15.27
C SER A 156 1.46 -8.86 16.36
N ILE A 157 2.29 -8.53 17.35
CA ILE A 157 1.97 -7.56 18.41
C ILE A 157 2.47 -6.13 18.10
N GLY A 158 2.86 -5.84 16.86
CA GLY A 158 3.26 -4.49 16.42
C GLY A 158 4.64 -4.03 16.89
N ARG A 159 5.50 -4.91 17.41
CA ARG A 159 6.88 -4.60 17.83
C ARG A 159 7.87 -4.80 16.68
N PHE A 160 7.68 -4.08 15.58
CA PHE A 160 8.39 -4.30 14.32
C PHE A 160 9.92 -4.23 14.39
N ALA A 161 10.48 -3.28 15.14
CA ALA A 161 11.94 -3.17 15.28
C ALA A 161 12.56 -4.40 15.96
N ARG A 162 11.87 -4.95 16.99
CA ARG A 162 12.30 -6.20 17.64
C ARG A 162 12.14 -7.39 16.71
N ALA A 163 11.06 -7.43 15.94
CA ALA A 163 10.83 -8.49 14.96
C ALA A 163 11.97 -8.55 13.92
N ALA A 164 12.34 -7.41 13.34
CA ALA A 164 13.47 -7.30 12.40
C ALA A 164 14.78 -7.81 13.02
N ALA A 165 15.11 -7.37 14.24
CA ALA A 165 16.32 -7.81 14.95
C ALA A 165 16.38 -9.33 15.18
N TRP A 166 15.24 -9.99 15.46
CA TRP A 166 15.18 -11.44 15.60
C TRP A 166 15.39 -12.17 14.27
N TYR A 167 14.81 -11.66 13.18
CA TYR A 167 15.04 -12.20 11.85
C TYR A 167 16.49 -12.04 11.38
N GLU A 168 17.10 -10.88 11.62
CA GLU A 168 18.52 -10.61 11.36
C GLU A 168 19.42 -11.61 12.11
N ARG A 169 19.14 -11.80 13.41
CA ARG A 169 19.87 -12.76 14.25
C ARG A 169 19.77 -14.17 13.69
N PHE A 170 18.55 -14.61 13.34
CA PHE A 170 18.32 -15.94 12.78
C PHE A 170 19.11 -16.15 11.48
N ALA A 171 19.05 -15.17 10.56
CA ALA A 171 19.75 -15.26 9.28
C ALA A 171 21.29 -15.25 9.42
N ARG A 172 21.83 -14.53 10.40
CA ARG A 172 23.28 -14.49 10.69
C ARG A 172 23.78 -15.77 11.36
N GLN A 173 23.04 -16.28 12.34
CA GLN A 173 23.45 -17.45 13.12
C GLN A 173 23.19 -18.77 12.38
N TYR A 174 22.13 -18.83 11.57
CA TYR A 174 21.70 -20.05 10.89
C TYR A 174 21.48 -19.85 9.38
N PRO A 175 22.48 -19.34 8.64
CA PRO A 175 22.31 -18.95 7.23
C PRO A 175 21.94 -20.11 6.31
N LYS A 176 22.24 -21.36 6.70
CA LYS A 176 21.93 -22.56 5.90
C LYS A 176 20.51 -23.09 6.12
N MET A 177 19.77 -22.59 7.12
CA MET A 177 18.40 -23.06 7.37
C MET A 177 17.45 -22.55 6.29
N ALA A 178 16.47 -23.38 5.93
CA ALA A 178 15.53 -23.09 4.84
C ALA A 178 14.78 -21.75 5.00
N ARG A 179 14.47 -21.34 6.25
CA ARG A 179 13.77 -20.10 6.56
C ARG A 179 14.66 -18.86 6.60
N ALA A 180 15.99 -19.01 6.58
CA ALA A 180 16.93 -17.90 6.81
C ALA A 180 16.88 -16.81 5.73
N PRO A 181 16.75 -17.13 4.42
CA PRO A 181 16.51 -16.12 3.40
C PRO A 181 15.22 -15.34 3.67
N VAL A 182 14.10 -16.03 3.84
CA VAL A 182 12.79 -15.38 4.07
C VAL A 182 12.82 -14.47 5.30
N ALA A 183 13.43 -14.90 6.40
CA ALA A 183 13.59 -14.08 7.59
C ALA A 183 14.37 -12.79 7.28
N LEU A 184 15.51 -12.88 6.61
CA LEU A 184 16.31 -11.69 6.28
C LEU A 184 15.57 -10.74 5.32
N SER A 185 14.80 -11.28 4.37
CA SER A 185 13.93 -10.47 3.50
C SER A 185 12.85 -9.73 4.30
N ASP A 186 12.20 -10.42 5.25
CA ASP A 186 11.22 -9.82 6.18
C ASP A 186 11.86 -8.74 7.06
N ALA A 187 13.13 -8.91 7.47
CA ALA A 187 13.86 -7.88 8.20
C ALA A 187 14.03 -6.61 7.35
N VAL A 188 14.51 -6.72 6.11
CA VAL A 188 14.65 -5.59 5.18
C VAL A 188 13.32 -4.84 5.04
N ALA A 189 12.23 -5.57 4.80
CA ALA A 189 10.89 -5.01 4.68
C ALA A 189 10.47 -4.19 5.92
N LEU A 190 10.68 -4.75 7.11
CA LEU A 190 10.36 -4.08 8.37
C LEU A 190 11.25 -2.85 8.61
N ARG A 191 12.54 -2.91 8.28
CA ARG A 191 13.46 -1.77 8.42
C ARG A 191 13.05 -0.62 7.50
N LEU A 192 12.68 -0.90 6.24
CA LEU A 192 12.16 0.12 5.32
C LEU A 192 10.87 0.75 5.84
N ALA A 193 9.94 -0.07 6.33
CA ALA A 193 8.68 0.39 6.92
C ALA A 193 8.90 1.31 8.15
N LEU A 194 9.96 1.08 8.92
CA LEU A 194 10.34 1.88 10.08
C LEU A 194 11.15 3.14 9.70
N GLY A 195 11.44 3.37 8.42
CA GLY A 195 12.32 4.45 7.97
C GLY A 195 13.79 4.24 8.34
N GLN A 196 14.18 3.02 8.74
CA GLN A 196 15.54 2.65 9.13
C GLN A 196 16.36 2.25 7.90
N THR A 197 16.52 3.18 6.97
CA THR A 197 17.06 2.93 5.62
C THR A 197 18.46 2.29 5.65
N ASP A 198 19.36 2.76 6.51
CA ASP A 198 20.73 2.22 6.59
C ASP A 198 20.75 0.74 7.02
N GLN A 199 19.91 0.37 7.98
CA GLN A 199 19.79 -1.02 8.43
C GLN A 199 19.18 -1.89 7.34
N ALA A 200 18.16 -1.39 6.63
CA ALA A 200 17.58 -2.09 5.49
C ALA A 200 18.61 -2.35 4.38
N VAL A 201 19.46 -1.35 4.06
CA VAL A 201 20.55 -1.50 3.09
C VAL A 201 21.59 -2.50 3.57
N ALA A 202 21.97 -2.47 4.85
CA ALA A 202 22.91 -3.43 5.41
C ALA A 202 22.38 -4.88 5.33
N ASP A 203 21.10 -5.09 5.64
CA ASP A 203 20.44 -6.39 5.56
C ASP A 203 20.25 -6.85 4.12
N ALA A 204 19.94 -5.95 3.19
CA ALA A 204 19.88 -6.24 1.76
C ALA A 204 21.24 -6.67 1.20
N ASN A 205 22.32 -6.00 1.61
CA ASN A 205 23.69 -6.37 1.25
C ASN A 205 24.08 -7.73 1.86
N LEU A 206 23.67 -8.01 3.10
CA LEU A 206 23.84 -9.32 3.71
C LEU A 206 23.07 -10.40 2.93
N TYR A 207 21.83 -10.12 2.52
CA TYR A 207 21.02 -11.03 1.73
C TYR A 207 21.68 -11.36 0.40
N GLN A 208 22.18 -10.35 -0.32
CA GLN A 208 22.86 -10.57 -1.59
C GLN A 208 24.09 -11.47 -1.42
N ARG A 209 24.94 -11.19 -0.42
CA ARG A 209 26.13 -12.01 -0.14
C ARG A 209 25.79 -13.46 0.20
N LEU A 210 24.78 -13.70 1.02
CA LEU A 210 24.44 -15.05 1.49
C LEU A 210 23.59 -15.84 0.50
N TYR A 211 22.67 -15.18 -0.21
CA TYR A 211 21.54 -15.86 -0.86
C TYR A 211 21.38 -15.56 -2.35
N GLN A 212 22.01 -14.53 -2.92
CA GLN A 212 21.76 -14.11 -4.31
C GLN A 212 21.90 -15.24 -5.34
N ARG A 213 22.89 -16.13 -5.19
CA ARG A 213 23.11 -17.23 -6.16
C ARG A 213 21.92 -18.21 -6.23
N ARG A 214 21.33 -18.54 -5.07
CA ARG A 214 20.22 -19.50 -4.97
C ARG A 214 18.84 -18.82 -5.05
N TRP A 215 18.76 -17.59 -4.59
CA TRP A 215 17.53 -16.81 -4.43
C TRP A 215 17.62 -15.49 -5.21
N ALA A 216 18.07 -15.57 -6.46
CA ALA A 216 18.37 -14.39 -7.29
C ALA A 216 17.14 -13.49 -7.52
N ARG A 217 15.96 -14.10 -7.65
CA ARG A 217 14.68 -13.37 -7.78
C ARG A 217 14.39 -12.50 -6.56
N ASP A 218 14.56 -13.04 -5.36
CA ASP A 218 14.29 -12.32 -4.12
C ASP A 218 15.33 -11.23 -3.89
N ALA A 219 16.60 -11.51 -4.19
CA ALA A 219 17.67 -10.52 -4.16
C ALA A 219 17.39 -9.34 -5.10
N ALA A 220 16.88 -9.62 -6.31
CA ALA A 220 16.45 -8.61 -7.27
C ALA A 220 15.26 -7.78 -6.75
N GLN A 221 14.25 -8.43 -6.16
CA GLN A 221 13.10 -7.74 -5.59
C GLN A 221 13.47 -6.85 -4.39
N ILE A 222 14.36 -7.33 -3.52
CA ILE A 222 14.91 -6.56 -2.41
C ILE A 222 15.65 -5.33 -2.95
N ALA A 223 16.53 -5.50 -3.94
CA ALA A 223 17.28 -4.40 -4.52
C ALA A 223 16.36 -3.34 -5.19
N ALA A 224 15.32 -3.78 -5.90
CA ALA A 224 14.29 -2.90 -6.44
C ALA A 224 13.55 -2.11 -5.33
N SER A 225 13.26 -2.77 -4.20
CA SER A 225 12.57 -2.15 -3.06
C SER A 225 13.42 -1.10 -2.36
N ILE A 226 14.73 -1.35 -2.16
CA ILE A 226 15.68 -0.35 -1.63
C ILE A 226 15.71 0.88 -2.52
N GLY A 227 15.86 0.67 -3.84
CA GLY A 227 15.90 1.77 -4.79
C GLY A 227 14.60 2.58 -4.84
N ALA A 228 13.45 1.90 -4.84
CA ALA A 228 12.14 2.54 -4.78
C ALA A 228 11.95 3.37 -3.51
N HIS A 229 12.38 2.85 -2.35
CA HIS A 229 12.27 3.56 -1.08
C HIS A 229 12.99 4.92 -1.08
N TYR A 230 14.21 4.99 -1.61
CA TYR A 230 14.90 6.28 -1.75
C TYR A 230 14.17 7.25 -2.68
N VAL A 231 13.61 6.76 -3.78
CA VAL A 231 12.81 7.56 -4.72
C VAL A 231 11.53 8.07 -4.05
N ASP A 232 10.89 7.27 -3.20
CA ASP A 232 9.69 7.67 -2.44
C ASP A 232 10.01 8.68 -1.32
N GLN A 233 11.28 8.77 -0.89
CA GLN A 233 11.77 9.78 0.07
C GLN A 233 12.35 11.03 -0.62
N ASP A 234 12.19 11.17 -1.94
CA ASP A 234 12.78 12.22 -2.76
C ASP A 234 14.32 12.28 -2.69
N ASP A 235 14.98 11.21 -2.23
CA ASP A 235 16.43 11.07 -2.24
C ASP A 235 16.89 10.53 -3.60
N TRP A 236 16.81 11.42 -4.60
CA TRP A 236 17.06 11.09 -6.00
C TRP A 236 18.47 10.56 -6.23
N ARG A 237 19.47 11.09 -5.51
CA ARG A 237 20.87 10.67 -5.66
C ARG A 237 21.06 9.22 -5.22
N ASN A 238 20.56 8.85 -4.04
CA ASN A 238 20.67 7.48 -3.56
C ASN A 238 19.75 6.54 -4.36
N GLY A 239 18.54 6.97 -4.72
CA GLY A 239 17.63 6.21 -5.58
C GLY A 239 18.25 5.86 -6.93
N GLU A 240 18.86 6.84 -7.61
CA GLU A 240 19.57 6.63 -8.87
C GLU A 240 20.76 5.68 -8.72
N ARG A 241 21.58 5.86 -7.67
CA ARG A 241 22.75 5.02 -7.41
C ARG A 241 22.35 3.56 -7.17
N HIS A 242 21.38 3.32 -6.29
CA HIS A 242 20.95 1.98 -5.91
C HIS A 242 20.23 1.26 -7.07
N LEU A 243 19.32 1.93 -7.78
CA LEU A 243 18.63 1.34 -8.93
C LEU A 243 19.57 1.12 -10.11
N SER A 244 20.47 2.05 -10.45
CA SER A 244 21.41 1.87 -11.56
C SER A 244 22.31 0.64 -11.34
N ARG A 245 22.85 0.48 -10.13
CA ARG A 245 23.69 -0.68 -9.77
C ARG A 245 22.91 -1.99 -9.81
N ALA A 246 21.66 -1.98 -9.38
CA ALA A 246 20.83 -3.19 -9.29
C ALA A 246 20.12 -3.55 -10.61
N MET A 247 20.07 -2.67 -11.61
CA MET A 247 19.18 -2.84 -12.76
C MET A 247 19.45 -4.13 -13.53
N SER A 248 20.71 -4.51 -13.74
CA SER A 248 21.04 -5.77 -14.42
C SER A 248 20.49 -6.99 -13.67
N LEU A 249 20.64 -7.04 -12.34
CA LEU A 249 20.08 -8.10 -11.51
C LEU A 249 18.54 -8.14 -11.60
N ILE A 250 17.92 -6.95 -11.56
CA ILE A 250 16.46 -6.78 -11.65
C ILE A 250 15.93 -7.27 -13.00
N GLU A 251 16.55 -6.87 -14.11
CA GLU A 251 16.11 -7.21 -15.45
C GLU A 251 16.19 -8.71 -15.77
N VAL A 252 17.19 -9.38 -15.19
CA VAL A 252 17.40 -10.82 -15.37
C VAL A 252 16.47 -11.65 -14.47
N HIS A 253 16.33 -11.30 -13.19
CA HIS A 253 15.70 -12.20 -12.21
C HIS A 253 14.35 -11.73 -11.65
N ALA A 254 14.03 -10.43 -11.67
CA ALA A 254 12.79 -9.94 -11.09
C ALA A 254 11.56 -10.29 -11.96
N ARG A 255 10.35 -10.13 -11.39
CA ARG A 255 9.12 -10.22 -12.21
C ARG A 255 9.10 -9.01 -13.16
N ARG A 256 8.51 -9.20 -14.35
CA ARG A 256 8.49 -8.17 -15.41
C ARG A 256 7.84 -6.86 -14.96
N ASP A 257 6.90 -6.91 -14.04
CA ASP A 257 6.28 -5.72 -13.47
C ASP A 257 7.21 -4.98 -12.49
N ASP A 258 8.04 -5.68 -11.72
CA ASP A 258 9.09 -5.04 -10.90
C ASP A 258 10.13 -4.36 -11.78
N VAL A 259 10.45 -4.94 -12.94
CA VAL A 259 11.34 -4.31 -13.94
C VAL A 259 10.76 -2.99 -14.43
N LEU A 260 9.47 -2.96 -14.79
CA LEU A 260 8.81 -1.73 -15.25
C LEU A 260 8.78 -0.66 -14.17
N ARG A 261 8.43 -1.03 -12.94
CA ARG A 261 8.43 -0.12 -11.79
C ARG A 261 9.83 0.41 -11.49
N SER A 262 10.85 -0.46 -11.52
CA SER A 262 12.24 -0.07 -11.25
C SER A 262 12.78 0.88 -12.32
N ARG A 263 12.47 0.65 -13.60
CA ARG A 263 12.82 1.57 -14.69
C ARG A 263 12.13 2.92 -14.55
N CYS A 264 10.85 2.91 -14.18
CA CYS A 264 10.09 4.14 -13.94
C CYS A 264 10.67 4.95 -12.77
N ASN A 265 10.95 4.31 -11.62
CA ASN A 265 11.59 4.95 -10.48
C ASN A 265 12.98 5.48 -10.81
N LEU A 266 13.78 4.74 -11.60
CA LEU A 266 15.09 5.20 -12.04
C LEU A 266 14.97 6.38 -13.01
N ALA A 267 13.98 6.37 -13.90
CA ALA A 267 13.71 7.48 -14.81
C ALA A 267 13.35 8.74 -14.03
N ARG A 268 12.47 8.63 -13.03
CA ARG A 268 12.11 9.73 -12.13
C ARG A 268 13.33 10.30 -11.42
N ALA A 269 14.13 9.45 -10.77
CA ALA A 269 15.36 9.88 -10.10
C ALA A 269 16.33 10.58 -11.07
N LYS A 270 16.49 10.07 -12.29
CA LYS A 270 17.33 10.70 -13.32
C LYS A 270 16.77 12.04 -13.80
N LEU A 271 15.45 12.16 -13.94
CA LEU A 271 14.80 13.40 -14.35
C LEU A 271 15.03 14.52 -13.33
N GLU A 272 14.84 14.22 -12.03
CA GLU A 272 15.06 15.17 -10.93
C GLU A 272 16.53 15.57 -10.77
N LEU A 273 17.47 14.71 -11.21
CA LEU A 273 18.89 15.02 -11.28
C LEU A 273 19.31 15.74 -12.58
N GLY A 274 18.36 16.19 -13.41
CA GLY A 274 18.62 16.89 -14.67
C GLY A 274 19.12 15.99 -15.81
N LYS A 275 19.12 14.66 -15.64
CA LYS A 275 19.58 13.68 -16.64
C LYS A 275 18.44 13.30 -17.60
N THR A 276 17.80 14.30 -18.23
CA THR A 276 16.56 14.16 -19.00
C THR A 276 16.64 13.10 -20.11
N ALA A 277 17.70 13.13 -20.95
CA ALA A 277 17.84 12.16 -22.05
C ALA A 277 17.92 10.70 -21.57
N ALA A 278 18.51 10.46 -20.39
CA ALA A 278 18.58 9.13 -19.81
C ALA A 278 17.23 8.70 -19.20
N ALA A 279 16.49 9.64 -18.60
CA ALA A 279 15.12 9.41 -18.13
C ALA A 279 14.17 9.08 -19.30
N ASP A 280 14.25 9.83 -20.40
CA ASP A 280 13.43 9.62 -21.61
C ASP A 280 13.58 8.18 -22.14
N ARG A 281 14.82 7.68 -22.26
CA ARG A 281 15.09 6.31 -22.71
C ARG A 281 14.41 5.27 -21.81
N LEU A 282 14.47 5.45 -20.49
CA LEU A 282 13.87 4.53 -19.53
C LEU A 282 12.33 4.57 -19.60
N TYR A 283 11.73 5.76 -19.63
CA TYR A 283 10.28 5.89 -19.81
C TYR A 283 9.80 5.34 -21.15
N GLN A 284 10.59 5.51 -22.22
CA GLN A 284 10.28 4.93 -23.52
C GLN A 284 10.29 3.40 -23.49
N GLN A 285 11.24 2.78 -22.76
CA GLN A 285 11.24 1.32 -22.56
C GLN A 285 10.01 0.83 -21.79
N VAL A 286 9.54 1.59 -20.79
CA VAL A 286 8.29 1.29 -20.07
C VAL A 286 7.10 1.35 -21.02
N ARG A 287 6.95 2.43 -21.78
CA ARG A 287 5.88 2.59 -22.78
C ARG A 287 5.91 1.51 -23.85
N ALA A 288 7.08 1.20 -24.40
CA ALA A 288 7.25 0.19 -25.44
C ALA A 288 6.85 -1.22 -24.98
N THR A 289 7.05 -1.52 -23.69
CA THR A 289 6.60 -2.80 -23.12
C THR A 289 5.08 -2.87 -23.05
N TRP A 290 4.40 -1.75 -22.78
CA TRP A 290 2.95 -1.69 -22.64
C TRP A 290 2.18 -1.50 -23.96
N SER A 291 2.76 -0.78 -24.93
CA SER A 291 2.14 -0.53 -26.22
C SER A 291 2.02 -1.80 -27.06
N ASN A 292 2.97 -2.73 -26.94
CA ASN A 292 2.90 -4.03 -27.59
C ASN A 292 1.80 -4.91 -26.97
N SER A 293 0.75 -5.19 -27.73
CA SER A 293 -0.43 -5.91 -27.24
C SER A 293 -0.10 -7.30 -26.69
N THR A 294 0.75 -8.07 -27.40
CA THR A 294 1.16 -9.41 -26.98
C THR A 294 1.95 -9.39 -25.67
N ARG A 295 2.92 -8.47 -25.54
CA ARG A 295 3.72 -8.32 -24.31
C ARG A 295 2.84 -7.88 -23.13
N ARG A 296 1.91 -6.95 -23.37
CA ARG A 296 0.94 -6.50 -22.37
C ARG A 296 0.01 -7.62 -21.91
N GLN A 297 -0.61 -8.36 -22.83
CA GLN A 297 -1.48 -9.48 -22.49
C GLN A 297 -0.72 -10.57 -21.70
N LYS A 298 0.51 -10.90 -22.13
CA LYS A 298 1.38 -11.83 -21.41
C LYS A 298 1.77 -11.33 -20.01
N LEU A 299 1.92 -10.02 -19.82
CA LEU A 299 2.18 -9.43 -18.51
C LEU A 299 0.94 -9.50 -17.62
N VAL A 300 -0.22 -9.05 -18.11
CA VAL A 300 -1.48 -9.01 -17.37
C VAL A 300 -1.96 -10.42 -17.01
N GLY A 301 -1.83 -11.39 -17.92
CA GLY A 301 -2.22 -12.79 -17.68
C GLY A 301 -1.39 -13.52 -16.63
N ARG A 302 -0.33 -12.90 -16.08
CA ARG A 302 0.46 -13.46 -14.95
C ARG A 302 -0.09 -13.08 -13.58
N PHE A 303 -1.08 -12.21 -13.52
CA PHE A 303 -1.70 -11.78 -12.27
C PHE A 303 -2.97 -12.58 -12.03
N ASP A 304 -3.10 -13.15 -10.82
CA ASP A 304 -4.36 -13.71 -10.37
C ASP A 304 -5.24 -12.57 -9.83
N LEU A 305 -6.14 -12.06 -10.69
CA LEU A 305 -6.98 -10.91 -10.36
C LEU A 305 -8.06 -11.22 -9.30
N SER A 306 -8.22 -12.49 -8.90
CA SER A 306 -9.05 -12.85 -7.74
C SER A 306 -8.36 -12.51 -6.41
N GLN A 307 -7.03 -12.38 -6.42
CA GLN A 307 -6.23 -12.08 -5.23
C GLN A 307 -6.02 -10.57 -5.09
N PRO A 308 -6.50 -9.92 -4.00
CA PRO A 308 -6.33 -8.48 -3.79
C PRO A 308 -4.87 -8.00 -3.82
N ALA A 309 -3.91 -8.86 -3.44
CA ALA A 309 -2.49 -8.54 -3.50
C ALA A 309 -1.97 -8.42 -4.94
N GLU A 310 -2.35 -9.33 -5.83
CA GLU A 310 -1.94 -9.29 -7.25
C GLU A 310 -2.64 -8.15 -8.00
N MET A 311 -3.90 -7.85 -7.67
CA MET A 311 -4.60 -6.67 -8.22
C MET A 311 -3.90 -5.36 -7.84
N ARG A 312 -3.50 -5.19 -6.58
CA ARG A 312 -2.73 -4.00 -6.14
C ARG A 312 -1.38 -3.90 -6.84
N ARG A 313 -0.70 -5.03 -7.05
CA ARG A 313 0.58 -5.10 -7.76
C ARG A 313 0.45 -4.70 -9.23
N LEU A 314 -0.61 -5.16 -9.91
CA LEU A 314 -0.95 -4.71 -11.25
C LEU A 314 -1.27 -3.20 -11.26
N GLY A 315 -2.04 -2.70 -10.29
CA GLY A 315 -2.33 -1.26 -10.14
C GLY A 315 -1.08 -0.39 -10.04
N ARG A 316 -0.07 -0.81 -9.25
CA ARG A 316 1.23 -0.13 -9.17
C ARG A 316 1.99 -0.14 -10.51
N THR A 317 1.88 -1.23 -11.24
CA THR A 317 2.50 -1.36 -12.57
C THR A 317 1.86 -0.40 -13.56
N LEU A 318 0.54 -0.31 -13.55
CA LEU A 318 -0.21 0.64 -14.37
C LEU A 318 0.08 2.08 -13.99
N THR A 319 0.31 2.36 -12.71
CA THR A 319 0.77 3.69 -12.25
C THR A 319 2.10 4.05 -12.89
N ALA A 320 3.08 3.14 -12.89
CA ALA A 320 4.37 3.35 -13.55
C ALA A 320 4.25 3.55 -15.07
N VAL A 321 3.34 2.84 -15.73
CA VAL A 321 3.06 3.00 -17.17
C VAL A 321 2.36 4.34 -17.47
N ALA A 322 1.43 4.74 -16.61
CA ALA A 322 0.73 6.02 -16.72
C ALA A 322 1.71 7.19 -16.56
N GLU A 323 2.57 7.15 -15.55
CA GLU A 323 3.63 8.14 -15.35
C GLU A 323 4.54 8.25 -16.58
N ALA A 324 5.01 7.11 -17.11
CA ALA A 324 5.84 7.11 -18.31
C ALA A 324 5.12 7.73 -19.52
N SER A 325 3.82 7.51 -19.67
CA SER A 325 3.01 8.12 -20.73
C SER A 325 2.83 9.63 -20.50
N LEU A 326 2.49 10.01 -19.27
CA LEU A 326 2.27 11.40 -18.85
C LEU A 326 3.52 12.26 -19.05
N HIS A 327 4.71 11.72 -18.81
CA HIS A 327 5.97 12.40 -19.07
C HIS A 327 6.06 12.95 -20.51
N PHE A 328 5.76 12.13 -21.51
CA PHE A 328 5.79 12.57 -22.91
C PHE A 328 4.57 13.45 -23.28
N SER A 329 3.40 13.20 -22.69
CA SER A 329 2.24 14.09 -22.85
C SER A 329 2.54 15.50 -22.33
N LYS A 330 3.27 15.61 -21.21
CA LYS A 330 3.73 16.87 -20.62
C LYS A 330 4.77 17.57 -21.49
N GLN A 331 5.65 16.83 -22.17
CA GLN A 331 6.56 17.43 -23.16
C GLN A 331 5.78 18.07 -24.32
N LYS A 332 4.74 17.39 -24.86
CA LYS A 332 3.88 17.95 -25.90
C LYS A 332 3.09 19.17 -25.42
N ARG A 333 2.59 19.12 -24.18
CA ARG A 333 1.97 20.28 -23.53
C ARG A 333 2.94 21.46 -23.46
N ARG A 334 4.17 21.27 -23.00
CA ARG A 334 5.17 22.35 -22.96
C ARG A 334 5.45 22.93 -24.33
N ALA A 335 5.47 22.10 -25.39
CA ALA A 335 5.62 22.57 -26.76
C ALA A 335 4.40 23.39 -27.22
N ALA A 336 3.19 23.01 -26.83
CA ALA A 336 1.99 23.82 -27.06
C ALA A 336 2.09 25.14 -26.29
N ASP A 337 2.36 25.08 -24.98
CA ASP A 337 2.45 26.21 -24.05
C ASP A 337 3.53 27.22 -24.43
N GLY A 338 4.64 26.76 -25.01
CA GLY A 338 5.72 27.60 -25.52
C GLY A 338 5.41 28.34 -26.83
N MET A 339 4.25 28.13 -27.46
CA MET A 339 3.88 28.88 -28.66
C MET A 339 3.51 30.33 -28.32
N GLU A 340 4.45 31.24 -28.55
CA GLU A 340 4.25 32.66 -28.25
C GLU A 340 3.14 33.28 -29.10
N ARG A 341 2.22 33.94 -28.41
CA ARG A 341 1.16 34.73 -29.04
C ARG A 341 1.77 35.92 -29.78
N PRO A 342 1.36 36.20 -31.03
CA PRO A 342 1.82 37.38 -31.74
C PRO A 342 1.42 38.66 -30.99
N ALA A 343 2.32 39.64 -30.93
CA ALA A 343 2.02 40.95 -30.37
C ALA A 343 1.37 41.84 -31.43
N PHE A 344 0.29 42.54 -31.08
CA PHE A 344 -0.26 43.59 -31.93
C PHE A 344 0.57 44.87 -31.79
N LYS A 345 1.14 45.33 -32.91
CA LYS A 345 1.83 46.63 -33.02
C LYS A 345 1.24 47.36 -34.23
N GLY A 346 0.53 48.46 -33.99
CA GLY A 346 -0.04 49.25 -35.08
C GLY A 346 -1.16 50.19 -34.64
N PRO A 347 -1.61 51.07 -35.56
CA PRO A 347 -2.76 51.93 -35.33
C PRO A 347 -4.03 51.09 -35.16
N LYS A 348 -4.96 51.59 -34.36
CA LYS A 348 -6.17 50.87 -33.92
C LYS A 348 -7.31 50.99 -34.92
N THR A 349 -6.99 50.99 -36.21
CA THR A 349 -7.98 51.09 -37.29
C THR A 349 -8.48 49.71 -37.67
N ARG A 350 -9.73 49.61 -38.14
CA ARG A 350 -10.35 48.35 -38.53
C ARG A 350 -9.54 47.58 -39.56
N THR A 351 -8.97 48.28 -40.54
CA THR A 351 -8.16 47.67 -41.59
C THR A 351 -6.92 46.97 -41.01
N VAL A 352 -6.20 47.63 -40.10
CA VAL A 352 -4.98 47.07 -39.48
C VAL A 352 -5.33 45.96 -38.48
N LEU A 353 -6.39 46.13 -37.70
CA LEU A 353 -6.89 45.11 -36.76
C LEU A 353 -7.38 43.85 -37.49
N SER A 354 -8.14 44.01 -38.57
CA SER A 354 -8.60 42.90 -39.43
C SER A 354 -7.43 42.17 -40.08
N HIS A 355 -6.46 42.92 -40.60
CA HIS A 355 -5.25 42.32 -41.17
C HIS A 355 -4.49 41.51 -40.11
N TYR A 356 -4.31 42.04 -38.90
CA TYR A 356 -3.67 41.33 -37.80
C TYR A 356 -4.42 40.05 -37.40
N LEU A 357 -5.75 40.11 -37.25
CA LEU A 357 -6.58 38.94 -36.93
C LEU A 357 -6.38 37.84 -37.96
N ARG A 358 -6.46 38.17 -39.25
CA ARG A 358 -6.37 37.20 -40.34
C ARG A 358 -4.96 36.63 -40.54
N THR A 359 -3.93 37.46 -40.45
CA THR A 359 -2.57 37.07 -40.87
C THR A 359 -1.65 36.64 -39.73
N LYS A 360 -1.93 37.06 -38.50
CA LYS A 360 -1.11 36.75 -37.33
C LYS A 360 -1.88 35.92 -36.31
N LEU A 361 -3.01 36.41 -35.82
CA LEU A 361 -3.72 35.75 -34.73
C LEU A 361 -4.37 34.43 -35.16
N ALA A 362 -5.08 34.40 -36.29
CA ALA A 362 -5.80 33.19 -36.73
C ALA A 362 -4.86 32.01 -37.04
N PRO A 363 -3.74 32.17 -37.78
CA PRO A 363 -2.78 31.09 -37.98
C PRO A 363 -2.15 30.60 -36.67
N TRP A 364 -1.78 31.53 -35.77
CA TRP A 364 -1.26 31.17 -34.45
C TRP A 364 -2.30 30.39 -33.63
N LEU A 365 -3.54 30.85 -33.59
CA LEU A 365 -4.62 30.20 -32.84
C LEU A 365 -4.89 28.79 -33.38
N ALA A 366 -4.95 28.62 -34.70
CA ALA A 366 -5.11 27.32 -35.33
C ALA A 366 -3.95 26.37 -34.97
N ALA A 367 -2.70 26.86 -35.01
CA ALA A 367 -1.52 26.10 -34.62
C ALA A 367 -1.54 25.72 -33.13
N ARG A 368 -1.87 26.67 -32.24
CA ARG A 368 -1.96 26.45 -30.79
C ARG A 368 -3.05 25.45 -30.43
N GLN A 369 -4.24 25.58 -31.02
CA GLN A 369 -5.32 24.61 -30.82
C GLN A 369 -4.96 23.21 -31.35
N SER A 370 -4.29 23.14 -32.50
CA SER A 370 -3.80 21.87 -33.05
C SER A 370 -2.81 21.19 -32.09
N ALA A 371 -1.87 21.96 -31.53
CA ALA A 371 -0.91 21.47 -30.56
C ALA A 371 -1.59 20.98 -29.26
N ILE A 372 -2.57 21.72 -28.74
CA ILE A 372 -3.37 21.30 -27.57
C ILE A 372 -4.10 19.98 -27.86
N ARG A 373 -4.79 19.87 -29.00
CA ARG A 373 -5.48 18.62 -29.39
C ARG A 373 -4.51 17.45 -29.53
N GLN A 374 -3.32 17.68 -30.07
CA GLN A 374 -2.33 16.63 -30.21
C GLN A 374 -1.77 16.17 -28.85
N ALA A 375 -1.61 17.09 -27.89
CA ALA A 375 -1.27 16.75 -26.51
C ALA A 375 -2.42 15.99 -25.84
N GLU A 376 -3.67 16.43 -26.02
CA GLU A 376 -4.87 15.78 -25.49
C GLU A 376 -5.00 14.32 -25.98
N ILE A 377 -4.81 14.06 -27.27
CA ILE A 377 -4.82 12.69 -27.83
C ILE A 377 -3.84 11.76 -27.11
N ASP A 378 -2.66 12.26 -26.74
CA ASP A 378 -1.65 11.51 -26.01
C ASP A 378 -2.05 11.29 -24.55
N TYR A 379 -2.57 12.32 -23.88
CA TYR A 379 -3.10 12.20 -22.51
C TYR A 379 -4.23 11.16 -22.44
N LEU A 380 -5.14 11.15 -23.42
CA LEU A 380 -6.25 10.20 -23.48
C LEU A 380 -5.81 8.73 -23.62
N GLN A 381 -4.56 8.45 -23.99
CA GLN A 381 -4.03 7.08 -23.97
C GLN A 381 -3.92 6.51 -22.56
N VAL A 382 -3.72 7.35 -21.55
CA VAL A 382 -3.68 6.93 -20.14
C VAL A 382 -5.05 6.42 -19.68
N LEU A 383 -6.14 7.02 -20.19
CA LEU A 383 -7.51 6.57 -19.88
C LEU A 383 -7.82 5.19 -20.47
N LYS A 384 -7.07 4.77 -21.50
CA LYS A 384 -7.22 3.49 -22.19
C LYS A 384 -6.42 2.35 -21.54
N LEU A 385 -5.71 2.61 -20.44
CA LEU A 385 -4.98 1.58 -19.71
C LEU A 385 -5.94 0.52 -19.15
N ARG A 386 -5.61 -0.75 -19.35
CA ARG A 386 -6.41 -1.92 -18.95
C ARG A 386 -5.70 -2.73 -17.86
N PRO A 387 -6.44 -3.43 -16.97
CA PRO A 387 -7.90 -3.56 -16.93
C PRO A 387 -8.63 -2.29 -16.50
N MET A 388 -8.00 -1.45 -15.67
CA MET A 388 -8.50 -0.13 -15.30
C MET A 388 -7.35 0.88 -15.25
N PRO A 389 -7.55 2.14 -15.67
CA PRO A 389 -6.51 3.16 -15.55
C PRO A 389 -6.30 3.56 -14.07
N PRO A 390 -5.08 3.96 -13.66
CA PRO A 390 -4.83 4.44 -12.31
C PRO A 390 -5.68 5.69 -12.00
N PRO A 391 -6.47 5.71 -10.93
CA PRO A 391 -7.38 6.82 -10.64
C PRO A 391 -6.70 8.19 -10.55
N SER A 392 -5.54 8.27 -9.89
CA SER A 392 -4.75 9.51 -9.79
C SER A 392 -4.33 10.04 -11.17
N ALA A 393 -3.84 9.15 -12.03
CA ALA A 393 -3.41 9.51 -13.37
C ALA A 393 -4.58 9.98 -14.26
N VAL A 394 -5.79 9.42 -14.07
CA VAL A 394 -7.00 9.88 -14.78
C VAL A 394 -7.34 11.33 -14.40
N VAL A 395 -7.26 11.65 -13.11
CA VAL A 395 -7.54 13.01 -12.62
C VAL A 395 -6.47 14.00 -13.07
N GLU A 396 -5.19 13.61 -13.01
CA GLU A 396 -4.08 14.43 -13.52
C GLU A 396 -4.24 14.73 -15.02
N VAL A 397 -4.52 13.72 -15.83
CA VAL A 397 -4.78 13.85 -17.29
C VAL A 397 -5.88 14.88 -17.56
N THR A 398 -7.02 14.73 -16.89
CA THR A 398 -8.17 15.61 -17.15
C THR A 398 -7.94 17.03 -16.64
N SER A 399 -7.20 17.20 -15.55
CA SER A 399 -6.77 18.51 -15.06
C SER A 399 -5.78 19.19 -16.01
N ASP A 400 -4.82 18.46 -16.55
CA ASP A 400 -3.83 18.98 -17.48
C ASP A 400 -4.48 19.42 -18.81
N VAL A 401 -5.43 18.64 -19.34
CA VAL A 401 -6.22 19.02 -20.52
C VAL A 401 -7.05 20.28 -20.24
N ALA A 402 -7.70 20.34 -19.08
CA ALA A 402 -8.47 21.51 -18.67
C ALA A 402 -7.58 22.77 -18.58
N ALA A 403 -6.38 22.65 -17.99
CA ALA A 403 -5.44 23.74 -17.86
C ALA A 403 -4.92 24.27 -19.21
N MET A 404 -4.68 23.40 -20.20
CA MET A 404 -4.26 23.84 -21.55
C MET A 404 -5.32 24.72 -22.22
N TRP A 405 -6.58 24.31 -22.17
CA TRP A 405 -7.69 25.08 -22.74
C TRP A 405 -7.97 26.38 -21.98
N ALA A 406 -7.82 26.38 -20.64
CA ALA A 406 -7.90 27.61 -19.85
C ALA A 406 -6.77 28.59 -20.19
N SER A 407 -5.52 28.12 -20.34
CA SER A 407 -4.40 28.98 -20.74
C SER A 407 -4.66 29.67 -22.07
N LEU A 408 -5.18 28.93 -23.06
CA LEU A 408 -5.56 29.52 -24.35
C LEU A 408 -6.65 30.59 -24.21
N LEU A 409 -7.66 30.34 -23.38
CA LEU A 409 -8.72 31.30 -23.13
C LEU A 409 -8.18 32.58 -22.46
N ASP A 410 -7.30 32.43 -21.48
CA ASP A 410 -6.67 33.56 -20.79
C ASP A 410 -5.79 34.38 -21.74
N GLU A 411 -5.04 33.71 -22.63
CA GLU A 411 -4.25 34.36 -23.69
C GLU A 411 -5.14 35.14 -24.68
N LEU A 412 -6.33 34.65 -25.01
CA LEU A 412 -7.29 35.37 -25.86
C LEU A 412 -7.93 36.55 -25.14
N ARG A 413 -8.33 36.38 -23.87
CA ARG A 413 -8.91 37.45 -23.04
C ARG A 413 -7.90 38.54 -22.70
N GLY A 414 -6.62 38.19 -22.64
CA GLY A 414 -5.52 39.13 -22.44
C GLY A 414 -5.07 39.85 -23.72
N LEU A 415 -5.79 39.74 -24.84
CA LEU A 415 -5.48 40.51 -26.05
C LEU A 415 -5.78 42.00 -25.83
N PRO A 416 -5.00 42.93 -26.43
CA PRO A 416 -5.29 44.35 -26.35
C PRO A 416 -6.71 44.66 -26.80
N TYR A 417 -7.44 45.48 -26.04
CA TYR A 417 -8.85 45.86 -26.35
C TYR A 417 -9.87 44.71 -26.30
N ALA A 418 -9.49 43.52 -25.85
CA ALA A 418 -10.44 42.42 -25.66
C ALA A 418 -11.40 42.65 -24.47
N ALA A 419 -10.98 43.41 -23.46
CA ALA A 419 -11.86 43.86 -22.38
C ALA A 419 -12.58 45.16 -22.77
N ALA A 420 -13.83 45.33 -22.29
CA ALA A 420 -14.53 46.60 -22.42
C ALA A 420 -13.83 47.70 -21.60
N ALA A 421 -13.64 48.87 -22.21
CA ALA A 421 -13.07 50.04 -21.54
C ALA A 421 -13.77 51.32 -22.02
N PRO A 422 -13.91 52.34 -21.15
CA PRO A 422 -14.39 53.66 -21.56
C PRO A 422 -13.54 54.24 -22.70
N GLY A 423 -14.17 54.94 -23.65
CA GLY A 423 -13.46 55.62 -24.74
C GLY A 423 -12.99 54.71 -25.88
N GLN A 424 -13.48 53.46 -25.99
CA GLN A 424 -13.18 52.60 -27.14
C GLN A 424 -13.82 53.11 -28.42
N THR A 425 -13.02 53.25 -29.49
CA THR A 425 -13.50 53.58 -30.84
C THR A 425 -14.35 52.44 -31.42
N GLY A 426 -15.19 52.74 -32.42
CA GLY A 426 -16.00 51.72 -33.10
C GLY A 426 -15.16 50.55 -33.65
N ASP A 427 -13.96 50.83 -34.15
CA ASP A 427 -13.01 49.83 -34.64
C ASP A 427 -12.51 48.90 -33.53
N GLN A 428 -12.27 49.41 -32.33
CA GLN A 428 -11.89 48.61 -31.17
C GLN A 428 -13.05 47.75 -30.68
N GLN A 429 -14.29 48.26 -30.74
CA GLN A 429 -15.48 47.49 -30.39
C GLN A 429 -15.69 46.33 -31.38
N TRP A 430 -15.51 46.57 -32.68
CA TRP A 430 -15.54 45.53 -33.71
C TRP A 430 -14.47 44.46 -33.46
N TYR A 431 -13.22 44.87 -33.19
CA TYR A 431 -12.14 43.93 -32.88
C TYR A 431 -12.43 43.08 -31.65
N ARG A 432 -12.95 43.70 -30.58
CA ARG A 432 -13.37 43.01 -29.36
C ARG A 432 -14.44 41.95 -29.64
N GLN A 433 -15.42 42.26 -30.48
CA GLN A 433 -16.45 41.29 -30.86
C GLN A 433 -15.83 40.09 -31.58
N GLN A 434 -14.94 40.32 -32.53
CA GLN A 434 -14.24 39.25 -33.26
C GLN A 434 -13.36 38.38 -32.34
N VAL A 435 -12.62 38.99 -31.41
CA VAL A 435 -11.86 38.24 -30.40
C VAL A 435 -12.79 37.49 -29.44
N GLY A 436 -13.94 38.07 -29.08
CA GLY A 436 -14.96 37.44 -28.25
C GLY A 436 -15.52 36.17 -28.87
N GLU A 437 -15.80 36.18 -30.19
CA GLU A 437 -16.24 34.99 -30.93
C GLU A 437 -15.19 33.87 -30.92
N LEU A 438 -13.90 34.21 -31.11
CA LEU A 438 -12.80 33.25 -31.00
C LEU A 438 -12.64 32.70 -29.57
N ALA A 439 -12.78 33.58 -28.56
CA ALA A 439 -12.70 33.22 -27.15
C ALA A 439 -13.87 32.33 -26.72
N ALA A 440 -15.08 32.52 -27.25
CA ALA A 440 -16.25 31.72 -26.92
C ALA A 440 -16.04 30.23 -27.25
N ALA A 441 -15.39 29.92 -28.38
CA ALA A 441 -15.05 28.55 -28.74
C ALA A 441 -14.04 27.92 -27.76
N ALA A 442 -12.99 28.66 -27.38
CA ALA A 442 -12.01 28.21 -26.38
C ALA A 442 -12.65 28.06 -24.99
N GLU A 443 -13.56 28.95 -24.61
CA GLU A 443 -14.32 28.90 -23.37
C GLU A 443 -15.22 27.68 -23.28
N ALA A 444 -15.93 27.33 -24.36
CA ALA A 444 -16.74 26.12 -24.41
C ALA A 444 -15.88 24.85 -24.20
N GLN A 445 -14.70 24.79 -24.83
CA GLN A 445 -13.75 23.69 -24.64
C GLN A 445 -13.19 23.65 -23.22
N ALA A 446 -12.76 24.80 -22.68
CA ALA A 446 -12.26 24.91 -21.32
C ALA A 446 -13.33 24.49 -20.30
N LYS A 447 -14.58 24.96 -20.44
CA LYS A 447 -15.71 24.57 -19.57
C LYS A 447 -15.94 23.06 -19.62
N SER A 448 -15.98 22.46 -20.81
CA SER A 448 -16.16 21.02 -21.00
C SER A 448 -15.05 20.20 -20.33
N ALA A 449 -13.79 20.59 -20.54
CA ALA A 449 -12.63 19.92 -19.96
C ALA A 449 -12.63 20.02 -18.42
N HIS A 450 -12.94 21.19 -17.87
CA HIS A 450 -13.03 21.39 -16.41
C HIS A 450 -14.18 20.60 -15.78
N ARG A 451 -15.34 20.49 -16.46
CA ARG A 451 -16.45 19.62 -16.01
C ARG A 451 -16.01 18.16 -15.95
N THR A 452 -15.29 17.71 -16.97
CA THR A 452 -14.75 16.34 -17.02
C THR A 452 -13.74 16.09 -15.90
N CYS A 453 -12.84 17.05 -15.65
CA CYS A 453 -11.89 17.02 -14.53
C CYS A 453 -12.59 16.94 -13.17
N LEU A 454 -13.61 17.78 -12.93
CA LEU A 454 -14.36 17.77 -11.68
C LEU A 454 -15.13 16.44 -11.51
N GLY A 455 -15.83 15.99 -12.56
CA GLY A 455 -16.59 14.75 -12.53
C GLY A 455 -15.71 13.52 -12.26
N THR A 456 -14.52 13.44 -12.87
CA THR A 456 -13.57 12.35 -12.61
C THR A 456 -12.96 12.44 -11.21
N SER A 457 -12.65 13.64 -10.73
CA SER A 457 -12.14 13.87 -9.37
C SER A 457 -13.14 13.39 -8.31
N VAL A 458 -14.43 13.72 -8.48
CA VAL A 458 -15.51 13.25 -7.60
C VAL A 458 -15.67 11.73 -7.70
N LYS A 459 -15.71 11.17 -8.92
CA LYS A 459 -15.88 9.73 -9.15
C LYS A 459 -14.84 8.89 -8.43
N TYR A 460 -13.57 9.30 -8.48
CA TYR A 460 -12.48 8.52 -7.91
C TYR A 460 -12.13 8.90 -6.48
N LEU A 461 -12.74 9.95 -5.92
CA LEU A 461 -12.47 10.47 -4.59
C LEU A 461 -10.97 10.65 -4.31
N THR A 462 -10.19 10.96 -5.36
CA THR A 462 -8.74 11.11 -5.22
C THR A 462 -8.43 12.47 -4.61
N ARG A 463 -7.60 12.46 -3.56
CA ARG A 463 -7.21 13.65 -2.79
C ARG A 463 -6.12 14.47 -3.51
N HIS A 464 -6.43 14.97 -4.70
CA HIS A 464 -5.50 15.76 -5.52
C HIS A 464 -5.92 17.23 -5.61
N ASP A 465 -4.93 18.12 -5.56
CA ASP A 465 -5.07 19.57 -5.76
C ASP A 465 -5.69 19.90 -7.15
N ASP A 466 -5.59 18.94 -8.08
CA ASP A 466 -6.15 18.95 -9.44
C ASP A 466 -7.67 19.17 -9.47
N GLY A 467 -8.42 18.38 -8.69
CA GLY A 467 -9.88 18.48 -8.65
C GLY A 467 -10.35 19.81 -8.06
N ALA A 468 -9.66 20.27 -7.01
CA ALA A 468 -9.92 21.56 -6.40
C ALA A 468 -9.58 22.73 -7.34
N ARG A 469 -8.50 22.63 -8.11
CA ARG A 469 -8.18 23.59 -9.19
C ARG A 469 -9.30 23.65 -10.22
N CYS A 470 -9.84 22.50 -10.63
CA CYS A 470 -10.91 22.46 -11.62
C CYS A 470 -12.23 23.06 -11.10
N SER A 471 -12.60 22.75 -9.85
CA SER A 471 -13.77 23.35 -9.18
C SER A 471 -13.63 24.87 -9.02
N ARG A 472 -12.46 25.36 -8.59
CA ARG A 472 -12.19 26.81 -8.46
C ARG A 472 -12.30 27.53 -9.79
N TRP A 473 -11.79 26.94 -10.87
CA TRP A 473 -11.92 27.56 -12.20
C TRP A 473 -13.40 27.63 -12.63
N LEU A 474 -14.17 26.54 -12.47
CA LEU A 474 -15.60 26.53 -12.83
C LEU A 474 -16.42 27.53 -12.02
N SER A 475 -16.25 27.56 -10.70
CA SER A 475 -16.97 28.50 -9.83
C SER A 475 -16.61 29.96 -10.10
N ARG A 476 -15.36 30.25 -10.49
CA ARG A 476 -14.94 31.60 -10.85
C ARG A 476 -15.53 32.07 -12.18
N HIS A 477 -15.56 31.21 -13.19
CA HIS A 477 -15.99 31.58 -14.55
C HIS A 477 -17.49 31.36 -14.81
N PHE A 478 -18.14 30.47 -14.05
CA PHE A 478 -19.55 30.11 -14.20
C PHE A 478 -20.25 29.98 -12.83
N PRO A 479 -20.28 31.04 -12.01
CA PRO A 479 -20.79 30.98 -10.63
C PRO A 479 -22.27 30.61 -10.54
N GLN A 480 -23.06 30.89 -11.59
CA GLN A 480 -24.48 30.51 -11.65
C GLN A 480 -24.68 28.99 -11.80
N ASP A 481 -23.73 28.32 -12.45
CA ASP A 481 -23.81 26.88 -12.74
C ASP A 481 -23.03 26.04 -11.71
N TYR A 482 -22.03 26.64 -11.05
CA TYR A 482 -21.09 25.93 -10.17
C TYR A 482 -20.83 26.70 -8.88
N ALA A 483 -21.39 26.20 -7.78
CA ALA A 483 -21.01 26.65 -6.44
C ALA A 483 -19.56 26.24 -6.12
N PRO A 484 -18.81 27.05 -5.34
CA PRO A 484 -17.50 26.64 -4.83
C PRO A 484 -17.63 25.37 -3.97
N VAL A 485 -16.90 24.32 -4.33
CA VAL A 485 -16.87 23.10 -3.51
C VAL A 485 -15.86 23.32 -2.38
N LEU A 486 -16.36 23.55 -1.16
CA LEU A 486 -15.54 23.84 0.02
C LEU A 486 -14.84 22.60 0.60
N GLU A 487 -15.38 21.40 0.36
CA GLU A 487 -14.81 20.14 0.87
C GLU A 487 -14.65 19.08 -0.23
N LEU A 488 -13.61 19.24 -1.07
CA LEU A 488 -12.97 18.07 -1.67
C LEU A 488 -11.92 17.60 -0.64
N MET A 489 -12.19 16.49 0.06
CA MET A 489 -11.47 16.06 1.26
C MET A 489 -9.95 16.40 1.26
N PRO A 490 -9.43 17.06 2.31
CA PRO A 490 -8.05 17.50 2.35
C PRO A 490 -7.05 16.34 2.30
N ARG A 491 -5.87 16.63 1.74
CA ARG A 491 -4.69 15.77 1.71
C ARG A 491 -4.29 15.43 3.16
N PRO A 492 -4.30 14.17 3.64
CA PRO A 492 -3.69 13.86 4.91
C PRO A 492 -2.20 14.15 4.79
N ALA A 493 -1.71 15.10 5.58
CA ALA A 493 -0.28 15.29 5.77
C ALA A 493 0.28 13.98 6.37
N ARG A 494 1.04 13.23 5.57
CA ARG A 494 1.84 12.06 5.99
C ARG A 494 1.04 10.86 6.52
N LEU A 495 0.35 10.16 5.61
CA LEU A 495 0.15 8.71 5.79
C LEU A 495 1.09 8.02 4.80
N GLY A 496 2.18 7.43 5.33
CA GLY A 496 3.24 6.81 4.53
C GLY A 496 2.66 5.83 3.50
N SER A 497 2.96 6.05 2.23
CA SER A 497 2.47 5.28 1.08
C SER A 497 2.99 3.83 1.01
N ALA A 498 3.48 3.28 2.12
CA ALA A 498 4.07 1.95 2.19
C ALA A 498 3.61 1.11 3.41
N LEU A 499 2.75 1.62 4.31
CA LEU A 499 2.57 0.99 5.64
C LEU A 499 1.39 0.04 5.85
N THR A 500 0.61 -0.34 4.84
CA THR A 500 -0.50 -1.30 5.02
C THR A 500 -0.68 -2.32 3.89
N GLU A 501 0.39 -2.64 3.16
CA GLU A 501 0.51 -3.98 2.62
C GLU A 501 1.14 -4.85 3.70
N ARG A 502 0.34 -5.74 4.30
CA ARG A 502 0.89 -7.06 4.67
C ARG A 502 1.63 -7.51 3.41
N TRP A 503 2.96 -7.46 3.47
CA TRP A 503 3.78 -8.25 2.58
C TRP A 503 3.07 -9.60 2.50
N PRO A 504 2.70 -10.12 1.32
CA PRO A 504 2.36 -11.53 1.27
C PRO A 504 3.58 -12.17 1.92
N ALA A 505 3.37 -12.78 3.08
CA ALA A 505 4.42 -13.61 3.62
C ALA A 505 4.83 -14.48 2.43
N LEU A 506 6.12 -14.67 2.22
CA LEU A 506 6.59 -15.72 1.32
C LEU A 506 6.22 -17.08 1.95
N THR A 507 4.95 -17.28 2.32
CA THR A 507 4.29 -18.52 2.67
C THR A 507 3.86 -19.16 1.36
N ARG A 508 4.84 -19.64 0.59
CA ARG A 508 4.71 -21.02 0.14
C ARG A 508 5.03 -21.86 1.37
N HIS A 509 4.19 -22.85 1.63
CA HIS A 509 4.04 -23.56 2.92
C HIS A 509 3.03 -22.86 3.84
N GLY A 510 1.76 -23.21 3.65
CA GLY A 510 0.84 -23.29 4.79
C GLY A 510 1.41 -24.25 5.84
N PRO A 511 0.97 -24.17 7.10
CA PRO A 511 1.37 -25.14 8.10
C PRO A 511 0.88 -26.52 7.63
N ALA A 512 1.81 -27.37 7.20
CA ALA A 512 1.58 -28.80 7.23
C ALA A 512 1.43 -29.15 8.71
N LEU A 513 0.19 -29.17 9.16
CA LEU A 513 -0.21 -29.75 10.43
C LEU A 513 0.37 -31.16 10.48
N PHE A 514 1.08 -31.44 11.57
CA PHE A 514 1.39 -32.75 12.13
C PHE A 514 0.94 -33.96 11.29
N ALA A 515 1.88 -34.51 10.53
CA ALA A 515 1.85 -35.91 10.13
C ALA A 515 3.16 -36.55 10.62
N ASN A 516 3.00 -37.56 11.47
CA ASN A 516 4.03 -38.25 12.24
C ASN A 516 5.22 -38.75 11.41
N ARG A 517 6.41 -38.70 12.01
CA ARG A 517 7.28 -39.87 12.13
C ARG A 517 7.57 -40.10 13.59
#